data_AF-A0A7C3UQQ2-F1
#
_entry.id   AF-A0A7C3UQQ2-F1
#
_cell.length_a   1.000
_cell.length_b   1.000
_cell.length_c   1.000
_cell.angle_alpha   90.00
_cell.angle_beta   90.00
_cell.angle_gamma   90.00
#
_symmetry.space_group_name_H-M   'P 1'
#
loop_
_entity.id
_entity.type
_entity.pdbx_description
1 polymer ?
#
loop_
_entity_poly.entity_id
_entity_poly.type
_entity_poly.pdbx_seq_one_letter_code
_entity_poly.pdbx_strand_id
1 'polypeptide(L)'
;MEIHFLKCYNKIIKYLLMKKRQGKFILIISYLNKLFNYKSNYLRGGVAMDRKAESLWLDNTPANLHNVNKEQRTDIKLLFGDAIAFWQMSSLNNDTQKNVSFISHDNVTLGVKLNGEEYEESFRHGGDGYVAEFRGGYLEAESKEKLNLAGKTMSLCIRLKDPSGRWNAPIFSKYGEDKNLLYKMYSADTKIGTALVFELGLDSNDRPLQVNVPISIIGATTWHDVVIRYNSYKVDLFVDGVLVDEEWTIGSLRRENSEPFLIGADSYDGKIVSGFYGFIDHIAIWDRPLSDEEIVKISGGEEEARIREKQILGEEKPITQYWKPRGHNTNVGDCMPFYHDGIFHLFYLFDRRHHRSKWGYGAHQWAHASSTDLINWTHHPLAIPITEEFEGSICTGSVIFHQGVYYAFYATREPNVGEYISLATSLDGINFKKTTPNPLASPEPPYRKGHYRDPYAFRDEQGIFHLLVTAELELPDLA
;
A
#
# COMPACT_ATOMS: atom_id res chain seq x y z
N MET A 1 12.19 49.13 11.43
CA MET A 1 10.82 48.59 11.35
C MET A 1 10.09 49.48 10.36
N GLU A 2 10.19 49.15 9.08
CA GLU A 2 9.49 49.86 8.01
C GLU A 2 8.36 48.96 7.52
N ILE A 3 7.15 49.50 7.54
CA ILE A 3 5.92 48.82 7.13
C ILE A 3 5.62 49.33 5.72
N HIS A 4 5.75 48.48 4.71
CA HIS A 4 5.32 48.81 3.35
C HIS A 4 3.98 48.14 3.05
N PHE A 5 3.03 48.94 2.56
CA PHE A 5 1.73 48.47 2.09
C PHE A 5 1.74 48.45 0.56
N LEU A 6 1.46 47.30 -0.06
CA LEU A 6 1.06 47.24 -1.46
C LEU A 6 -0.42 46.85 -1.57
N LYS A 7 -1.18 47.65 -2.32
CA LYS A 7 -2.59 47.41 -2.66
C LYS A 7 -2.67 46.50 -3.88
N CYS A 8 -3.39 45.39 -3.77
CA CYS A 8 -4.02 44.70 -4.90
C CYS A 8 -5.48 44.38 -4.58
N TYR A 9 -6.29 44.32 -5.64
CA TYR A 9 -7.75 44.40 -5.66
C TYR A 9 -8.49 43.59 -4.58
N ASN A 10 -9.33 44.29 -3.80
CA ASN A 10 -10.41 43.78 -2.94
C ASN A 10 -10.08 42.71 -1.87
N LYS A 11 -8.95 42.80 -1.16
CA LYS A 11 -8.78 42.26 0.20
C LYS A 11 -7.50 42.80 0.83
N ILE A 12 -7.59 43.41 2.02
CA ILE A 12 -6.42 43.85 2.79
C ILE A 12 -5.80 42.60 3.45
N ILE A 13 -4.62 42.19 2.98
CA ILE A 13 -3.76 41.20 3.65
C ILE A 13 -2.82 41.98 4.58
N LYS A 14 -2.76 41.64 5.87
CA LYS A 14 -1.73 42.16 6.78
C LYS A 14 -0.58 41.15 6.86
N TYR A 15 0.61 41.55 6.43
CA TYR A 15 1.86 40.84 6.67
C TYR A 15 2.65 41.54 7.78
N LEU A 16 3.27 40.77 8.68
CA LEU A 16 4.25 41.24 9.65
C LEU A 16 5.57 40.50 9.39
N LEU A 17 6.65 41.24 9.12
CA LEU A 17 8.01 40.71 8.94
C LEU A 17 8.82 40.91 10.23
N MET A 18 9.44 39.84 10.75
CA MET A 18 10.46 39.92 11.80
C MET A 18 11.75 39.17 11.40
N LYS A 19 12.89 39.75 11.77
CA LYS A 19 14.23 39.53 11.20
C LYS A 19 15.09 38.48 11.94
N LYS A 20 15.47 37.44 11.19
CA LYS A 20 16.68 36.57 11.09
C LYS A 20 17.68 36.43 12.26
N ARG A 21 18.12 35.16 12.47
CA ARG A 21 19.53 34.75 12.53
C ARG A 21 19.71 33.50 11.63
N GLN A 22 20.71 33.50 10.74
CA GLN A 22 21.12 32.37 9.86
C GLN A 22 20.13 31.87 8.77
N GLY A 23 19.89 32.69 7.75
CA GLY A 23 19.46 32.20 6.42
C GLY A 23 18.00 31.74 6.24
N LYS A 24 17.25 31.45 7.32
CA LYS A 24 15.86 30.96 7.24
C LYS A 24 14.87 32.04 7.71
N PHE A 25 13.74 32.17 7.02
CA PHE A 25 12.64 33.07 7.39
C PHE A 25 11.38 32.28 7.75
N ILE A 26 10.62 32.77 8.72
CA ILE A 26 9.29 32.25 9.08
C ILE A 26 8.28 33.21 8.48
N LEU A 27 7.44 32.76 7.55
CA LEU A 27 6.31 33.52 7.06
C LEU A 27 5.10 33.24 7.95
N ILE A 28 4.54 34.28 8.57
CA ILE A 28 3.24 34.20 9.27
C ILE A 28 2.16 34.57 8.27
N ILE A 29 1.42 33.60 7.75
CA ILE A 29 0.22 33.87 6.96
C ILE A 29 -0.95 33.98 7.93
N SER A 30 -1.46 35.20 8.12
CA SER A 30 -2.70 35.45 8.86
C SER A 30 -3.88 35.50 7.89
N TYR A 31 -4.53 34.36 7.69
CA TYR A 31 -5.83 34.27 7.00
C TYR A 31 -6.62 33.12 7.60
N LEU A 32 -7.77 33.43 8.22
CA LEU A 32 -8.98 32.60 8.29
C LEU A 32 -10.04 33.31 9.15
N ASN A 33 -10.79 34.22 8.53
CA ASN A 33 -12.08 34.66 9.05
C ASN A 33 -13.12 34.54 7.92
N LYS A 34 -13.59 33.29 7.74
CA LYS A 34 -14.78 32.80 6.99
C LYS A 34 -14.47 31.47 6.29
N LEU A 35 -14.39 30.39 7.06
CA LEU A 35 -14.64 29.03 6.57
C LEU A 35 -15.40 28.15 7.58
N PHE A 36 -15.85 28.72 8.71
CA PHE A 36 -16.66 28.03 9.71
C PHE A 36 -18.12 28.45 9.55
N ASN A 37 -18.87 27.73 8.72
CA ASN A 37 -20.33 27.69 8.79
C ASN A 37 -20.82 26.43 8.07
N TYR A 38 -20.70 25.28 8.74
CA TYR A 38 -21.54 24.13 8.42
C TYR A 38 -22.56 23.98 9.54
N LYS A 39 -23.82 24.32 9.23
CA LYS A 39 -24.96 24.06 10.11
C LYS A 39 -25.22 22.56 10.16
N SER A 40 -24.94 21.95 11.30
CA SER A 40 -25.46 20.65 11.68
C SER A 40 -26.99 20.75 11.83
N ASN A 41 -27.72 20.11 10.93
CA ASN A 41 -29.13 19.77 11.11
C ASN A 41 -29.28 18.29 10.75
N TYR A 42 -29.22 17.37 11.72
CA TYR A 42 -30.00 16.13 11.68
C TYR A 42 -30.28 15.62 13.11
N LEU A 43 -31.54 15.86 13.48
CA LEU A 43 -32.48 15.11 14.31
C LEU A 43 -31.96 14.06 15.31
N ARG A 44 -32.33 14.32 16.57
CA ARG A 44 -32.52 13.34 17.65
C ARG A 44 -33.46 12.22 17.21
N GLY A 45 -33.02 10.98 17.36
CA GLY A 45 -33.86 9.78 17.32
C GLY A 45 -33.19 8.68 18.12
N GLY A 46 -33.55 8.57 19.39
CA GLY A 46 -33.14 7.44 20.23
C GLY A 46 -33.89 6.18 19.79
N VAL A 47 -33.15 5.10 19.55
CA VAL A 47 -33.70 3.75 19.42
C VAL A 47 -32.95 2.87 20.41
N ALA A 48 -33.72 2.24 21.29
CA ALA A 48 -33.25 1.33 22.31
C ALA A 48 -32.59 0.09 21.68
N MET A 49 -31.43 -0.31 22.21
CA MET A 49 -30.81 -1.60 21.93
C MET A 49 -31.62 -2.70 22.64
N ASP A 50 -32.33 -3.50 21.86
CA ASP A 50 -32.92 -4.75 22.34
C ASP A 50 -31.85 -5.85 22.25
N ARG A 51 -31.27 -6.23 23.40
CA ARG A 51 -30.33 -7.36 23.50
C ARG A 51 -31.13 -8.65 23.60
N LYS A 52 -31.40 -9.30 22.47
CA LYS A 52 -31.72 -10.74 22.46
C LYS A 52 -30.44 -11.53 22.25
N ALA A 53 -29.90 -12.04 23.36
CA ALA A 53 -28.98 -13.16 23.33
C ALA A 53 -29.80 -14.43 23.03
N GLU A 54 -29.74 -14.92 21.80
CA GLU A 54 -30.19 -16.28 21.48
C GLU A 54 -29.02 -17.23 21.64
N SER A 55 -29.03 -17.98 22.74
CA SER A 55 -28.17 -19.13 22.98
C SER A 55 -28.60 -20.28 22.05
N LEU A 56 -27.87 -20.49 20.95
CA LEU A 56 -28.02 -21.66 20.11
C LEU A 56 -27.20 -22.83 20.68
N TRP A 57 -27.89 -23.89 21.08
CA TRP A 57 -27.29 -25.19 21.34
C TRP A 57 -26.95 -25.85 20.00
N LEU A 58 -25.70 -26.30 19.82
CA LEU A 58 -25.27 -27.10 18.69
C LEU A 58 -25.58 -28.58 18.95
N ASP A 59 -26.55 -29.13 18.23
CA ASP A 59 -26.68 -30.57 18.05
C ASP A 59 -25.49 -31.07 17.21
N ASN A 60 -24.62 -31.86 17.84
CA ASN A 60 -23.46 -32.52 17.24
C ASN A 60 -23.88 -33.51 16.13
N THR A 61 -24.12 -33.01 14.91
CA THR A 61 -24.29 -33.84 13.70
C THR A 61 -23.28 -33.44 12.61
N PRO A 62 -22.54 -34.40 12.02
CA PRO A 62 -21.51 -34.12 10.99
C PRO A 62 -22.01 -33.48 9.70
N ALA A 63 -23.32 -33.55 9.42
CA ALA A 63 -23.89 -33.08 8.16
C ALA A 63 -23.85 -31.54 8.00
N ASN A 64 -23.95 -30.78 9.11
CA ASN A 64 -23.97 -29.32 9.04
C ASN A 64 -22.57 -28.71 8.82
N LEU A 65 -21.52 -29.30 9.40
CA LEU A 65 -20.13 -28.86 9.17
C LEU A 65 -19.68 -29.03 7.71
N HIS A 66 -20.05 -30.14 7.07
CA HIS A 66 -19.73 -30.37 5.66
C HIS A 66 -20.44 -29.39 4.71
N ASN A 67 -21.67 -28.96 5.03
CA ASN A 67 -22.39 -27.97 4.22
C ASN A 67 -21.80 -26.56 4.38
N VAL A 68 -21.46 -26.13 5.60
CA VAL A 68 -20.80 -24.83 5.85
C VAL A 68 -19.45 -24.76 5.11
N ASN A 69 -18.65 -25.82 5.16
CA ASN A 69 -17.40 -25.88 4.41
C ASN A 69 -17.63 -25.81 2.89
N LYS A 70 -18.72 -26.39 2.37
CA LYS A 70 -19.03 -26.37 0.94
C LYS A 70 -19.51 -24.99 0.46
N GLU A 71 -20.31 -24.29 1.26
CA GLU A 71 -20.75 -22.92 0.98
C GLU A 71 -19.55 -21.96 0.99
N GLN A 72 -18.71 -22.00 2.04
CA GLN A 72 -17.49 -21.19 2.10
C GLN A 72 -16.54 -21.44 0.92
N ARG A 73 -16.36 -22.70 0.50
CA ARG A 73 -15.59 -23.03 -0.71
C ARG A 73 -16.19 -22.42 -1.97
N THR A 74 -17.51 -22.34 -2.04
CA THR A 74 -18.21 -21.74 -3.19
C THR A 74 -18.01 -20.23 -3.19
N ASP A 75 -18.13 -19.58 -2.03
CA ASP A 75 -17.93 -18.14 -1.87
C ASP A 75 -16.51 -17.70 -2.25
N ILE A 76 -15.50 -18.46 -1.83
CA ILE A 76 -14.10 -18.16 -2.18
C ILE A 76 -13.87 -18.34 -3.68
N LYS A 77 -14.38 -19.40 -4.30
CA LYS A 77 -14.27 -19.60 -5.75
C LYS A 77 -14.92 -18.46 -6.54
N LEU A 78 -16.01 -17.86 -6.04
CA LEU A 78 -16.64 -16.71 -6.70
C LEU A 78 -15.73 -15.48 -6.76
N LEU A 79 -14.77 -15.32 -5.84
CA LEU A 79 -13.78 -14.24 -5.87
C LEU A 79 -12.81 -14.35 -7.05
N PHE A 80 -12.65 -15.54 -7.63
CA PHE A 80 -11.86 -15.78 -8.83
C PHE A 80 -12.69 -15.74 -10.13
N GLY A 81 -14.02 -15.62 -10.02
CA GLY A 81 -14.93 -15.75 -11.17
C GLY A 81 -14.81 -14.63 -12.19
N ASP A 82 -14.27 -13.48 -11.81
CA ASP A 82 -13.99 -12.36 -12.70
C ASP A 82 -12.50 -12.22 -13.07
N ALA A 83 -11.65 -13.16 -12.64
CA ALA A 83 -10.26 -13.21 -13.07
C ALA A 83 -10.19 -13.34 -14.60
N ILE A 84 -9.25 -12.64 -15.22
CA ILE A 84 -9.02 -12.79 -16.66
C ILE A 84 -8.34 -14.12 -16.97
N ALA A 85 -7.61 -14.68 -16.00
CA ALA A 85 -6.93 -15.98 -16.07
C ALA A 85 -6.88 -16.61 -14.69
N PHE A 86 -7.26 -17.88 -14.56
CA PHE A 86 -7.21 -18.63 -13.31
C PHE A 86 -6.94 -20.11 -13.60
N TRP A 87 -5.79 -20.58 -13.15
CA TRP A 87 -5.37 -21.95 -13.39
C TRP A 87 -5.30 -22.70 -12.07
N GLN A 88 -6.16 -23.70 -11.96
CA GLN A 88 -6.11 -24.72 -10.92
C GLN A 88 -5.29 -25.89 -11.45
N MET A 89 -4.30 -26.35 -10.68
CA MET A 89 -3.27 -27.25 -11.20
C MET A 89 -3.69 -28.73 -11.28
N SER A 90 -4.99 -29.03 -11.21
CA SER A 90 -5.53 -30.35 -11.59
C SER A 90 -5.47 -30.63 -13.09
N SER A 91 -5.47 -29.59 -13.93
CA SER A 91 -5.34 -29.71 -15.39
C SER A 91 -4.72 -28.46 -16.03
N LEU A 92 -4.34 -28.57 -17.32
CA LEU A 92 -3.79 -27.44 -18.09
C LEU A 92 -4.85 -26.49 -18.66
N ASN A 93 -6.14 -26.77 -18.41
CA ASN A 93 -7.24 -25.98 -18.92
C ASN A 93 -7.63 -24.89 -17.92
N ASN A 94 -7.96 -23.73 -18.44
CA ASN A 94 -8.40 -22.55 -17.68
C ASN A 94 -9.93 -22.42 -17.76
N ASP A 95 -10.56 -21.94 -16.68
CA ASP A 95 -12.00 -21.66 -16.57
C ASP A 95 -12.27 -20.15 -16.47
N THR A 96 -11.69 -19.34 -17.37
CA THR A 96 -11.85 -17.87 -17.34
C THR A 96 -12.02 -17.22 -18.71
N GLN A 97 -12.32 -15.92 -18.69
CA GLN A 97 -12.60 -15.08 -19.86
C GLN A 97 -11.62 -15.26 -21.02
N LYS A 98 -10.32 -15.42 -20.76
CA LYS A 98 -9.32 -15.52 -21.82
C LYS A 98 -9.05 -16.95 -22.31
N ASN A 99 -9.46 -17.99 -21.58
CA ASN A 99 -9.22 -19.40 -21.95
C ASN A 99 -7.79 -19.63 -22.49
N VAL A 100 -6.81 -19.41 -21.64
CA VAL A 100 -5.39 -19.60 -21.96
C VAL A 100 -4.97 -20.97 -21.41
N SER A 101 -4.63 -21.92 -22.29
CA SER A 101 -4.05 -23.20 -21.88
C SER A 101 -2.53 -23.12 -21.79
N PHE A 102 -1.93 -24.09 -21.12
CA PHE A 102 -0.48 -24.23 -21.01
C PHE A 102 0.03 -25.48 -21.72
N ILE A 103 1.26 -25.38 -22.22
CA ILE A 103 2.08 -26.51 -22.65
C ILE A 103 3.07 -26.80 -21.51
N SER A 104 3.19 -28.08 -21.14
CA SER A 104 4.16 -28.52 -20.14
C SER A 104 5.49 -28.84 -20.80
N HIS A 105 6.57 -28.31 -20.24
CA HIS A 105 7.94 -28.53 -20.71
C HIS A 105 8.79 -29.14 -19.58
N ASP A 106 9.60 -30.12 -19.95
CA ASP A 106 10.51 -30.83 -19.06
C ASP A 106 9.79 -31.44 -17.84
N ASN A 107 10.41 -31.39 -16.65
CA ASN A 107 9.95 -32.10 -15.45
C ASN A 107 8.90 -31.32 -14.66
N VAL A 108 7.67 -31.26 -15.16
CA VAL A 108 6.48 -30.79 -14.42
C VAL A 108 5.44 -31.91 -14.35
N THR A 109 4.93 -32.19 -13.15
CA THR A 109 3.85 -33.16 -12.92
C THR A 109 2.61 -32.42 -12.43
N LEU A 110 1.53 -32.48 -13.20
CA LEU A 110 0.25 -31.83 -12.88
C LEU A 110 -0.70 -32.81 -12.18
N GLY A 111 -1.71 -32.28 -11.51
CA GLY A 111 -2.73 -33.11 -10.87
C GLY A 111 -2.20 -33.94 -9.72
N VAL A 112 -1.13 -33.50 -9.05
CA VAL A 112 -0.64 -34.15 -7.83
C VAL A 112 -1.63 -33.84 -6.73
N LYS A 113 -2.34 -34.87 -6.25
CA LYS A 113 -3.36 -34.70 -5.22
C LYS A 113 -2.72 -34.41 -3.86
N LEU A 114 -3.14 -33.33 -3.22
CA LEU A 114 -2.79 -33.02 -1.83
C LEU A 114 -3.48 -33.99 -0.87
N ASN A 115 -2.89 -34.19 0.30
CA ASN A 115 -3.42 -35.12 1.31
C ASN A 115 -3.58 -34.42 2.66
N GLY A 116 -4.51 -34.91 3.48
CA GLY A 116 -4.70 -34.42 4.84
C GLY A 116 -5.11 -32.94 4.88
N GLU A 117 -4.47 -32.18 5.75
CA GLU A 117 -4.76 -30.76 5.98
C GLU A 117 -4.47 -29.89 4.75
N GLU A 118 -3.39 -30.17 4.01
CA GLU A 118 -3.04 -29.40 2.80
C GLU A 118 -4.14 -29.50 1.72
N TYR A 119 -4.85 -30.63 1.64
CA TYR A 119 -5.98 -30.79 0.71
C TYR A 119 -7.12 -29.84 1.05
N GLU A 120 -7.44 -29.70 2.34
CA GLU A 120 -8.50 -28.81 2.82
C GLU A 120 -8.08 -27.34 2.76
N GLU A 121 -6.82 -27.04 3.07
CA GLU A 121 -6.22 -25.72 2.88
C GLU A 121 -6.34 -25.26 1.44
N SER A 122 -5.96 -26.08 0.46
CA SER A 122 -6.07 -25.71 -0.96
C SER A 122 -7.42 -25.08 -1.30
N PHE A 123 -8.53 -25.69 -0.88
CA PHE A 123 -9.87 -25.12 -1.10
C PHE A 123 -10.15 -23.83 -0.31
N ARG A 124 -9.63 -23.70 0.91
CA ARG A 124 -9.74 -22.47 1.72
C ARG A 124 -8.99 -21.29 1.09
N HIS A 125 -8.02 -21.54 0.22
CA HIS A 125 -7.28 -20.52 -0.51
C HIS A 125 -7.72 -20.38 -1.98
N GLY A 126 -8.80 -21.07 -2.40
CA GLY A 126 -9.35 -21.00 -3.76
C GLY A 126 -8.88 -22.09 -4.73
N GLY A 127 -7.95 -22.94 -4.31
CA GLY A 127 -7.50 -24.12 -5.04
C GLY A 127 -8.55 -25.23 -5.16
N ASP A 128 -8.13 -26.35 -5.73
CA ASP A 128 -8.97 -27.53 -6.01
C ASP A 128 -8.48 -28.82 -5.34
N GLY A 129 -7.47 -28.72 -4.47
CA GLY A 129 -6.85 -29.86 -3.80
C GLY A 129 -5.78 -30.57 -4.64
N TYR A 130 -5.41 -30.02 -5.80
CA TYR A 130 -4.36 -30.54 -6.67
C TYR A 130 -3.30 -29.48 -6.94
N VAL A 131 -2.06 -29.92 -7.14
CA VAL A 131 -0.92 -29.04 -7.38
C VAL A 131 -0.14 -29.48 -8.62
N ALA A 132 0.64 -28.55 -9.15
CA ALA A 132 1.72 -28.82 -10.09
C ALA A 132 3.02 -28.97 -9.29
N GLU A 133 3.70 -30.11 -9.44
CA GLU A 133 5.05 -30.33 -8.92
C GLU A 133 6.09 -29.98 -9.99
N PHE A 134 6.94 -29.01 -9.69
CA PHE A 134 8.05 -28.58 -10.54
C PHE A 134 9.36 -29.18 -10.05
N ARG A 135 10.11 -29.80 -10.97
CA ARG A 135 11.46 -30.32 -10.74
C ARG A 135 12.44 -29.74 -11.75
N GLY A 136 12.43 -28.42 -11.87
CA GLY A 136 13.20 -27.64 -12.84
C GLY A 136 12.56 -27.49 -14.22
N GLY A 137 11.40 -28.10 -14.48
CA GLY A 137 10.61 -27.84 -15.68
C GLY A 137 9.77 -26.56 -15.59
N TYR A 138 8.94 -26.29 -16.59
CA TYR A 138 8.10 -25.09 -16.65
C TYR A 138 6.81 -25.31 -17.46
N LEU A 139 5.87 -24.37 -17.31
CA LEU A 139 4.66 -24.28 -18.12
C LEU A 139 4.73 -23.04 -19.01
N GLU A 140 4.38 -23.18 -20.28
CA GLU A 140 4.33 -22.09 -21.27
C GLU A 140 2.90 -21.84 -21.73
N ALA A 141 2.40 -20.62 -21.59
CA ALA A 141 1.06 -20.27 -22.05
C ALA A 141 1.01 -20.34 -23.59
N GLU A 142 0.03 -21.05 -24.14
CA GLU A 142 -0.14 -21.21 -25.60
C GLU A 142 -0.33 -19.87 -26.32
N SER A 143 -0.86 -18.86 -25.61
CA SER A 143 -1.07 -17.52 -26.15
C SER A 143 -0.06 -16.53 -25.60
N LYS A 144 0.68 -15.91 -26.51
CA LYS A 144 1.64 -14.82 -26.23
C LYS A 144 0.96 -13.48 -25.95
N GLU A 145 -0.24 -13.27 -26.50
CA GLU A 145 -0.93 -11.98 -26.48
C GLU A 145 -2.00 -11.86 -25.42
N LYS A 146 -2.72 -12.94 -25.11
CA LYS A 146 -3.87 -12.89 -24.20
C LYS A 146 -3.51 -12.36 -22.81
N LEU A 147 -2.27 -12.54 -22.35
CA LEU A 147 -1.83 -12.09 -21.02
C LEU A 147 -1.09 -10.74 -21.03
N ASN A 148 -1.14 -10.00 -22.15
CA ASN A 148 -0.71 -8.60 -22.22
C ASN A 148 -1.75 -7.72 -21.53
N LEU A 149 -1.59 -7.54 -20.22
CA LEU A 149 -2.32 -6.54 -19.45
C LEU A 149 -1.96 -5.13 -19.93
N ALA A 150 -2.90 -4.21 -19.80
CA ALA A 150 -2.72 -2.81 -20.19
C ALA A 150 -3.44 -1.89 -19.18
N GLY A 151 -3.09 -0.62 -19.21
CA GLY A 151 -3.68 0.39 -18.32
C GLY A 151 -2.93 0.52 -17.01
N LYS A 152 -3.62 1.00 -15.98
CA LYS A 152 -3.01 1.39 -14.70
C LYS A 152 -3.35 0.43 -13.55
N THR A 153 -3.95 -0.71 -13.84
CA THR A 153 -4.43 -1.62 -12.80
C THR A 153 -4.13 -3.07 -13.13
N MET A 154 -3.83 -3.86 -12.10
CA MET A 154 -3.83 -5.31 -12.17
C MET A 154 -3.80 -5.93 -10.77
N SER A 155 -4.16 -7.20 -10.67
CA SER A 155 -3.79 -8.04 -9.54
C SER A 155 -3.31 -9.40 -10.02
N LEU A 156 -2.44 -10.04 -9.25
CA LEU A 156 -1.98 -11.41 -9.48
C LEU A 156 -1.90 -12.13 -8.15
N CYS A 157 -2.44 -13.34 -8.07
CA CYS A 157 -2.30 -14.24 -6.92
C CYS A 157 -1.59 -15.52 -7.37
N ILE A 158 -0.64 -16.00 -6.57
CA ILE A 158 -0.05 -17.33 -6.72
C ILE A 158 0.07 -17.99 -5.35
N ARG A 159 -0.37 -19.24 -5.23
CA ARG A 159 -0.13 -20.07 -4.05
C ARG A 159 0.95 -21.09 -4.33
N LEU A 160 2.06 -21.03 -3.59
CA LEU A 160 3.26 -21.83 -3.86
C LEU A 160 4.04 -22.23 -2.61
N LYS A 161 4.90 -23.25 -2.77
CA LYS A 161 5.77 -23.79 -1.71
C LYS A 161 7.07 -24.34 -2.30
N ASP A 162 8.21 -23.97 -1.73
CA ASP A 162 9.48 -24.69 -1.92
C ASP A 162 9.77 -25.53 -0.66
N PRO A 163 9.58 -26.86 -0.68
CA PRO A 163 9.80 -27.71 0.48
C PRO A 163 11.27 -27.79 0.90
N SER A 164 12.21 -27.47 0.00
CA SER A 164 13.64 -27.44 0.31
C SER A 164 14.08 -26.15 1.00
N GLY A 165 13.25 -25.10 0.91
CA GLY A 165 13.54 -23.77 1.43
C GLY A 165 14.75 -23.08 0.80
N ARG A 166 15.16 -23.51 -0.40
CA ARG A 166 16.36 -22.97 -1.07
C ARG A 166 16.08 -21.70 -1.86
N TRP A 167 14.87 -21.56 -2.41
CA TRP A 167 14.37 -20.32 -3.05
C TRP A 167 15.41 -19.59 -3.92
N ASN A 168 15.75 -20.13 -5.08
CA ASN A 168 16.61 -19.44 -6.03
C ASN A 168 16.23 -19.81 -7.46
N ALA A 169 15.09 -19.29 -7.91
CA ALA A 169 14.47 -19.69 -9.16
C ALA A 169 13.51 -18.62 -9.70
N PRO A 170 13.28 -18.60 -11.02
CA PRO A 170 12.12 -17.91 -11.57
C PRO A 170 10.83 -18.60 -11.14
N ILE A 171 9.78 -17.82 -10.83
CA ILE A 171 8.48 -18.33 -10.37
C ILE A 171 7.43 -18.18 -11.48
N PHE A 172 7.28 -16.98 -12.03
CA PHE A 172 6.51 -16.75 -13.25
C PHE A 172 7.04 -15.51 -13.97
N SER A 173 6.80 -15.42 -15.28
CA SER A 173 7.08 -14.19 -16.01
C SER A 173 6.17 -13.98 -17.21
N LYS A 174 5.81 -12.72 -17.44
CA LYS A 174 5.48 -12.19 -18.77
C LYS A 174 6.64 -11.29 -19.18
N TYR A 175 7.75 -11.95 -19.51
CA TYR A 175 9.03 -11.29 -19.76
C TYR A 175 9.05 -10.57 -21.11
N GLY A 176 9.95 -9.60 -21.27
CA GLY A 176 10.52 -9.14 -22.53
C GLY A 176 11.89 -8.53 -22.20
N GLU A 177 12.85 -8.46 -23.14
CA GLU A 177 14.16 -7.76 -22.92
C GLU A 177 13.97 -6.52 -22.04
N ASP A 178 14.88 -6.13 -21.12
CA ASP A 178 14.67 -5.13 -20.04
C ASP A 178 13.58 -4.02 -20.23
N LYS A 179 13.45 -3.45 -21.44
CA LYS A 179 12.44 -2.45 -21.83
C LYS A 179 11.03 -2.98 -22.11
N ASN A 180 10.86 -4.28 -22.30
CA ASN A 180 9.67 -5.00 -22.70
C ASN A 180 9.13 -5.93 -21.59
N LEU A 181 9.82 -6.04 -20.45
CA LEU A 181 9.29 -6.73 -19.27
C LEU A 181 7.93 -6.13 -18.91
N LEU A 182 6.92 -6.98 -18.75
CA LEU A 182 5.61 -6.56 -18.27
C LEU A 182 5.48 -6.81 -16.77
N TYR A 183 5.62 -8.06 -16.34
CA TYR A 183 5.67 -8.44 -14.93
C TYR A 183 6.41 -9.76 -14.75
N LYS A 184 7.10 -9.93 -13.62
CA LYS A 184 7.67 -11.23 -13.23
C LYS A 184 7.86 -11.36 -11.74
N MET A 185 7.93 -12.61 -11.30
CA MET A 185 8.32 -12.97 -9.94
C MET A 185 9.42 -14.01 -9.97
N TYR A 186 10.41 -13.83 -9.11
CA TYR A 186 11.51 -14.75 -8.92
C TYR A 186 11.98 -14.70 -7.47
N SER A 187 12.68 -15.73 -7.03
CA SER A 187 13.43 -15.70 -5.79
C SER A 187 14.92 -15.72 -6.09
N ALA A 188 15.70 -14.90 -5.38
CA ALA A 188 17.14 -14.83 -5.56
C ALA A 188 17.85 -14.36 -4.30
N ASP A 189 19.16 -14.63 -4.23
CA ASP A 189 20.03 -14.06 -3.21
C ASP A 189 20.22 -12.56 -3.43
N THR A 190 19.86 -11.77 -2.43
CA THR A 190 19.99 -10.32 -2.45
C THR A 190 20.91 -9.84 -1.32
N LYS A 191 21.18 -8.53 -1.25
CA LYS A 191 21.93 -7.93 -0.14
C LYS A 191 21.26 -8.11 1.23
N ILE A 192 19.97 -8.42 1.25
CA ILE A 192 19.19 -8.62 2.47
C ILE A 192 18.91 -10.11 2.75
N GLY A 193 19.61 -11.01 2.04
CA GLY A 193 19.38 -12.45 2.05
C GLY A 193 18.53 -12.92 0.87
N THR A 194 18.20 -14.20 0.85
CA THR A 194 17.29 -14.77 -0.15
C THR A 194 15.91 -14.14 -0.01
N ALA A 195 15.38 -13.58 -1.10
CA ALA A 195 14.12 -12.86 -1.12
C ALA A 195 13.24 -13.31 -2.28
N LEU A 196 11.92 -13.23 -2.09
CA LEU A 196 10.96 -13.24 -3.18
C LEU A 196 10.83 -11.81 -3.71
N VAL A 197 10.94 -11.66 -5.02
CA VAL A 197 11.02 -10.37 -5.70
C VAL A 197 9.99 -10.34 -6.82
N PHE A 198 9.23 -9.25 -6.88
CA PHE A 198 8.35 -8.96 -8.00
C PHE A 198 8.81 -7.69 -8.71
N GLU A 199 8.77 -7.73 -10.04
CA GLU A 199 9.10 -6.61 -10.91
C GLU A 199 7.94 -6.28 -11.82
N LEU A 200 7.63 -4.97 -11.95
CA LEU A 200 6.59 -4.43 -12.82
C LEU A 200 7.18 -3.45 -13.83
N GLY A 201 7.00 -3.73 -15.12
CA GLY A 201 7.37 -2.82 -16.19
C GLY A 201 6.29 -1.77 -16.44
N LEU A 202 6.68 -0.50 -16.36
CA LEU A 202 5.82 0.65 -16.61
C LEU A 202 6.40 1.54 -17.71
N ASP A 203 5.54 2.27 -18.42
CA ASP A 203 5.92 3.20 -19.50
C ASP A 203 6.63 4.48 -19.00
N SER A 204 6.56 4.74 -17.70
CA SER A 204 7.18 5.91 -17.05
C SER A 204 8.68 5.75 -16.79
N ASN A 205 9.22 4.53 -16.84
CA ASN A 205 10.62 4.25 -16.56
C ASN A 205 11.10 2.96 -17.25
N ASP A 206 12.27 2.99 -17.89
CA ASP A 206 12.92 1.82 -18.47
C ASP A 206 13.31 0.78 -17.40
N ARG A 207 13.53 1.19 -16.15
CA ARG A 207 13.77 0.26 -15.04
C ARG A 207 12.43 -0.20 -14.44
N PRO A 208 12.20 -1.52 -14.33
CA PRO A 208 11.04 -2.05 -13.65
C PRO A 208 10.94 -1.58 -12.19
N LEU A 209 9.71 -1.33 -11.74
CA LEU A 209 9.41 -1.11 -10.32
C LEU A 209 9.55 -2.43 -9.57
N GLN A 210 10.12 -2.41 -8.36
CA GLN A 210 10.41 -3.63 -7.60
C GLN A 210 9.83 -3.56 -6.19
N VAL A 211 9.17 -4.64 -5.78
CA VAL A 211 8.78 -4.93 -4.39
C VAL A 211 9.31 -6.30 -4.01
N ASN A 212 9.68 -6.48 -2.74
CA ASN A 212 10.30 -7.73 -2.31
C ASN A 212 10.07 -8.03 -0.83
N VAL A 213 10.27 -9.30 -0.48
CA VAL A 213 10.25 -9.76 0.91
C VAL A 213 11.30 -10.86 1.13
N PRO A 214 12.12 -10.77 2.20
CA PRO A 214 13.00 -11.86 2.60
C PRO A 214 12.23 -13.14 2.91
N ILE A 215 12.71 -14.26 2.37
CA ILE A 215 12.14 -15.60 2.63
C ILE A 215 12.17 -15.93 4.12
N SER A 216 13.20 -15.48 4.84
CA SER A 216 13.35 -15.67 6.28
C SER A 216 12.25 -15.02 7.12
N ILE A 217 11.52 -14.04 6.57
CA ILE A 217 10.43 -13.35 7.26
C ILE A 217 9.10 -14.09 7.03
N ILE A 218 8.88 -14.62 5.83
CA ILE A 218 7.62 -15.29 5.49
C ILE A 218 7.61 -16.77 5.87
N GLY A 219 8.76 -17.44 5.85
CA GLY A 219 8.85 -18.88 6.10
C GLY A 219 9.43 -19.60 4.90
N ALA A 220 10.49 -20.38 5.11
CA ALA A 220 11.22 -20.96 3.99
C ALA A 220 10.55 -22.21 3.40
N THR A 221 9.75 -22.96 4.16
CA THR A 221 9.29 -24.30 3.74
C THR A 221 7.79 -24.46 3.77
N THR A 222 7.05 -23.39 4.04
CA THR A 222 5.58 -23.35 4.16
C THR A 222 4.93 -22.96 2.84
N TRP A 223 3.62 -23.21 2.75
CA TRP A 223 2.78 -22.62 1.69
C TRP A 223 2.65 -21.12 1.89
N HIS A 224 2.66 -20.38 0.78
CA HIS A 224 2.40 -18.96 0.77
C HIS A 224 1.41 -18.57 -0.32
N ASP A 225 0.46 -17.69 0.02
CA ASP A 225 -0.31 -16.93 -0.95
C ASP A 225 0.39 -15.60 -1.18
N VAL A 226 0.88 -15.40 -2.40
CA VAL A 226 1.56 -14.15 -2.77
C VAL A 226 0.66 -13.38 -3.71
N VAL A 227 0.24 -12.18 -3.27
CA VAL A 227 -0.64 -11.32 -4.04
C VAL A 227 0.08 -10.02 -4.39
N ILE A 228 0.07 -9.70 -5.68
CA ILE A 228 0.49 -8.40 -6.19
C ILE A 228 -0.75 -7.60 -6.55
N ARG A 229 -0.75 -6.31 -6.18
CA ARG A 229 -1.79 -5.38 -6.60
C ARG A 229 -1.18 -4.08 -7.13
N TYR A 230 -1.49 -3.73 -8.37
CA TYR A 230 -1.24 -2.42 -8.93
C TYR A 230 -2.56 -1.64 -9.01
N ASN A 231 -2.64 -0.50 -8.32
CA ASN A 231 -3.88 0.29 -8.19
C ASN A 231 -3.77 1.71 -8.77
N SER A 232 -2.96 1.88 -9.81
CA SER A 232 -2.65 3.13 -10.54
C SER A 232 -1.50 3.98 -10.04
N TYR A 233 -1.28 4.04 -8.73
CA TYR A 233 -0.20 4.88 -8.17
C TYR A 233 0.76 4.10 -7.26
N LYS A 234 0.44 2.85 -6.91
CA LYS A 234 1.34 1.96 -6.18
C LYS A 234 1.17 0.49 -6.52
N VAL A 235 2.25 -0.25 -6.32
CA VAL A 235 2.32 -1.71 -6.35
C VAL A 235 2.46 -2.20 -4.92
N ASP A 236 1.52 -3.02 -4.48
CA ASP A 236 1.52 -3.69 -3.19
C ASP A 236 1.97 -5.15 -3.37
N LEU A 237 2.76 -5.65 -2.42
CA LEU A 237 3.10 -7.05 -2.24
C LEU A 237 2.49 -7.53 -0.92
N PHE A 238 1.56 -8.48 -1.03
CA PHE A 238 0.99 -9.19 0.10
C PHE A 238 1.53 -10.62 0.15
N VAL A 239 1.77 -11.11 1.37
CA VAL A 239 2.03 -12.52 1.63
C VAL A 239 1.11 -12.99 2.74
N ASP A 240 0.33 -14.04 2.46
CA ASP A 240 -0.64 -14.64 3.38
C ASP A 240 -1.62 -13.61 3.97
N GLY A 241 -2.13 -12.73 3.10
CA GLY A 241 -3.07 -11.66 3.46
C GLY A 241 -2.43 -10.41 4.08
N VAL A 242 -1.11 -10.39 4.28
CA VAL A 242 -0.39 -9.31 4.98
C VAL A 242 0.37 -8.43 4.00
N LEU A 243 0.15 -7.11 4.03
CA LEU A 243 0.96 -6.15 3.25
C LEU A 243 2.40 -6.12 3.78
N VAL A 244 3.35 -6.67 3.02
CA VAL A 244 4.75 -6.76 3.43
C VAL A 244 5.61 -5.67 2.82
N ASP A 245 5.31 -5.29 1.58
CA ASP A 245 6.03 -4.28 0.84
C ASP A 245 5.13 -3.50 -0.12
N GLU A 246 5.45 -2.23 -0.34
CA GLU A 246 4.75 -1.39 -1.33
C GLU A 246 5.75 -0.45 -1.99
N GLU A 247 5.55 -0.12 -3.26
CA GLU A 247 6.33 0.90 -3.96
C GLU A 247 5.45 1.71 -4.90
N TRP A 248 5.81 2.98 -5.11
CA TRP A 248 4.97 3.99 -5.72
C TRP A 248 5.43 4.30 -7.12
N THR A 249 4.48 4.62 -7.99
CA THR A 249 4.77 4.84 -9.38
C THR A 249 3.83 5.86 -10.04
N ILE A 250 4.13 6.17 -11.29
CA ILE A 250 3.32 6.89 -12.26
C ILE A 250 3.31 6.05 -13.54
N GLY A 251 2.32 6.26 -14.39
CA GLY A 251 2.28 5.64 -15.73
C GLY A 251 1.47 4.35 -15.83
N SER A 252 1.55 3.71 -16.98
CA SER A 252 0.75 2.53 -17.33
C SER A 252 1.65 1.31 -17.50
N LEU A 253 1.05 0.12 -17.39
CA LEU A 253 1.68 -1.12 -17.82
C LEU A 253 2.18 -0.97 -19.26
N ARG A 254 3.41 -1.42 -19.49
CA ARG A 254 4.01 -1.40 -20.83
C ARG A 254 3.16 -2.16 -21.82
N ARG A 255 3.18 -1.73 -23.08
CA ARG A 255 2.41 -2.35 -24.15
C ARG A 255 3.30 -3.28 -24.97
N GLU A 256 2.65 -4.17 -25.71
CA GLU A 256 3.26 -4.96 -26.80
C GLU A 256 4.41 -5.87 -26.35
N ASN A 257 4.05 -6.96 -25.67
CA ASN A 257 4.99 -8.01 -25.28
C ASN A 257 4.66 -9.31 -26.04
N SER A 258 5.60 -9.79 -26.84
CA SER A 258 5.46 -10.97 -27.69
C SER A 258 5.99 -12.27 -27.08
N GLU A 259 6.53 -12.23 -25.87
CA GLU A 259 7.01 -13.44 -25.20
C GLU A 259 5.83 -14.22 -24.60
N PRO A 260 5.95 -15.54 -24.40
CA PRO A 260 4.93 -16.28 -23.68
C PRO A 260 4.88 -15.88 -22.21
N PHE A 261 3.75 -16.17 -21.56
CA PHE A 261 3.70 -16.23 -20.11
C PHE A 261 4.25 -17.57 -19.64
N LEU A 262 5.16 -17.55 -18.68
CA LEU A 262 5.86 -18.71 -18.18
C LEU A 262 5.58 -18.90 -16.69
N ILE A 263 5.47 -20.16 -16.24
CA ILE A 263 5.45 -20.55 -14.82
C ILE A 263 6.60 -21.52 -14.58
N GLY A 264 7.42 -21.26 -13.56
CA GLY A 264 8.64 -22.01 -13.24
C GLY A 264 9.86 -21.64 -14.11
N ALA A 265 9.72 -20.64 -14.97
CA ALA A 265 10.76 -20.14 -15.86
C ALA A 265 10.66 -18.63 -16.11
N ASP A 266 11.76 -18.08 -16.64
CA ASP A 266 11.86 -16.74 -17.22
C ASP A 266 12.38 -16.84 -18.67
N SER A 267 12.33 -15.75 -19.43
CA SER A 267 12.94 -15.65 -20.77
C SER A 267 14.04 -14.59 -20.72
N TYR A 268 15.13 -14.78 -21.47
CA TYR A 268 16.21 -13.80 -21.62
C TYR A 268 16.77 -13.91 -23.04
N ASP A 269 16.69 -12.83 -23.82
CA ASP A 269 17.10 -12.79 -25.24
C ASP A 269 16.53 -13.97 -26.06
N GLY A 270 15.25 -14.28 -25.83
CA GLY A 270 14.53 -15.38 -26.48
C GLY A 270 14.92 -16.78 -26.00
N LYS A 271 15.73 -16.90 -24.94
CA LYS A 271 16.09 -18.17 -24.30
C LYS A 271 15.35 -18.33 -22.99
N ILE A 272 14.66 -19.47 -22.85
CA ILE A 272 13.99 -19.82 -21.60
C ILE A 272 15.01 -20.30 -20.58
N VAL A 273 14.92 -19.76 -19.37
CA VAL A 273 15.67 -20.17 -18.18
C VAL A 273 14.67 -20.69 -17.17
N SER A 274 14.62 -22.00 -16.96
CA SER A 274 13.79 -22.65 -15.93
C SER A 274 14.62 -23.01 -14.70
N GLY A 275 13.95 -23.33 -13.60
CA GLY A 275 14.67 -23.77 -12.40
C GLY A 275 13.86 -23.89 -11.13
N PHE A 276 12.53 -23.73 -11.17
CA PHE A 276 11.73 -23.85 -9.97
C PHE A 276 11.66 -25.31 -9.48
N TYR A 277 11.90 -25.50 -8.18
CA TYR A 277 11.72 -26.77 -7.48
C TYR A 277 10.72 -26.55 -6.35
N GLY A 278 9.52 -27.08 -6.50
CA GLY A 278 8.45 -26.85 -5.54
C GLY A 278 7.08 -27.19 -6.09
N PHE A 279 6.06 -26.68 -5.40
CA PHE A 279 4.67 -26.90 -5.73
C PHE A 279 3.96 -25.58 -5.97
N ILE A 280 3.07 -25.55 -6.95
CA ILE A 280 2.12 -24.45 -7.17
C ILE A 280 0.73 -25.06 -7.11
N ASP A 281 -0.14 -24.47 -6.29
CA ASP A 281 -1.54 -24.87 -6.14
C ASP A 281 -2.40 -24.21 -7.22
N HIS A 282 -2.31 -22.88 -7.31
CA HIS A 282 -3.02 -22.12 -8.31
C HIS A 282 -2.34 -20.78 -8.60
N ILE A 283 -2.72 -20.18 -9.72
CA ILE A 283 -2.35 -18.83 -10.11
C ILE A 283 -3.53 -18.13 -10.77
N ALA A 284 -3.74 -16.86 -10.44
CA ALA A 284 -4.85 -16.05 -10.93
C ALA A 284 -4.40 -14.63 -11.27
N ILE A 285 -5.02 -14.02 -12.29
CA ILE A 285 -4.70 -12.68 -12.79
C ILE A 285 -5.98 -11.90 -13.03
N TRP A 286 -6.01 -10.64 -12.59
CA TRP A 286 -7.08 -9.66 -12.81
C TRP A 286 -6.51 -8.41 -13.47
N ASP A 287 -7.32 -7.72 -14.26
CA ASP A 287 -7.03 -6.39 -14.83
C ASP A 287 -7.52 -5.24 -13.91
N ARG A 288 -8.07 -5.58 -12.74
CA ARG A 288 -8.48 -4.66 -11.69
C ARG A 288 -7.65 -4.86 -10.41
N PRO A 289 -7.60 -3.85 -9.52
CA PRO A 289 -7.05 -4.05 -8.18
C PRO A 289 -8.05 -4.85 -7.33
N LEU A 290 -7.59 -5.89 -6.65
CA LEU A 290 -8.34 -6.55 -5.58
C LEU A 290 -8.43 -5.62 -4.36
N SER A 291 -9.55 -5.65 -3.66
CA SER A 291 -9.71 -4.97 -2.37
C SER A 291 -8.94 -5.70 -1.26
N ASP A 292 -8.67 -5.02 -0.14
CA ASP A 292 -8.01 -5.65 1.01
C ASP A 292 -8.83 -6.83 1.56
N GLU A 293 -10.16 -6.74 1.54
CA GLU A 293 -11.07 -7.81 1.97
C GLU A 293 -10.97 -9.05 1.06
N GLU A 294 -10.93 -8.85 -0.26
CA GLU A 294 -10.73 -9.96 -1.22
C GLU A 294 -9.39 -10.64 -0.99
N ILE A 295 -8.32 -9.87 -0.79
CA ILE A 295 -6.97 -10.39 -0.56
C ILE A 295 -6.93 -11.23 0.73
N VAL A 296 -7.49 -10.72 1.83
CA VAL A 296 -7.57 -11.47 3.09
C VAL A 296 -8.36 -12.77 2.91
N LYS A 297 -9.49 -12.74 2.19
CA LYS A 297 -10.33 -13.92 1.97
C LYS A 297 -9.63 -15.00 1.15
N ILE A 298 -8.95 -14.64 0.05
CA ILE A 298 -8.22 -15.63 -0.76
C ILE A 298 -6.95 -16.14 -0.05
N SER A 299 -6.47 -15.43 0.97
CA SER A 299 -5.32 -15.84 1.79
C SER A 299 -5.70 -16.55 3.09
N GLY A 300 -6.83 -17.27 3.12
CA GLY A 300 -7.24 -18.09 4.28
C GLY A 300 -8.16 -17.39 5.29
N GLY A 301 -8.44 -16.10 5.09
CA GLY A 301 -9.38 -15.32 5.90
C GLY A 301 -8.75 -14.52 7.03
N GLU A 302 -9.58 -13.76 7.76
CA GLU A 302 -9.15 -12.75 8.73
C GLU A 302 -8.29 -13.30 9.87
N GLU A 303 -8.65 -14.47 10.41
CA GLU A 303 -7.92 -15.03 11.54
C GLU A 303 -6.52 -15.50 11.14
N GLU A 304 -6.39 -16.11 9.95
CA GLU A 304 -5.10 -16.52 9.42
C GLU A 304 -4.24 -15.31 9.09
N ALA A 305 -4.79 -14.33 8.37
CA ALA A 305 -4.10 -13.06 8.07
C ALA A 305 -3.62 -12.36 9.36
N ARG A 306 -4.42 -12.35 10.43
CA ARG A 306 -4.04 -11.77 11.73
C ARG A 306 -2.90 -12.52 12.40
N ILE A 307 -2.87 -13.85 12.32
CA ILE A 307 -1.76 -14.67 12.84
C ILE A 307 -0.50 -14.41 12.03
N ARG A 308 -0.61 -14.43 10.69
CA ARG A 308 0.49 -14.19 9.77
C ARG A 308 1.05 -12.78 9.89
N GLU A 309 0.21 -11.78 10.14
CA GLU A 309 0.64 -10.40 10.34
C GLU A 309 1.63 -10.28 11.50
N LYS A 310 1.36 -10.95 12.63
CA LYS A 310 2.29 -10.97 13.77
C LYS A 310 3.58 -11.71 13.46
N GLN A 311 3.50 -12.82 12.71
CA GLN A 311 4.67 -13.63 12.35
C GLN A 311 5.58 -12.90 11.36
N ILE A 312 5.01 -12.22 10.38
CA ILE A 312 5.71 -11.54 9.29
C ILE A 312 6.18 -10.15 9.71
N LEU A 313 5.30 -9.32 10.29
CA LEU A 313 5.65 -7.95 10.66
C LEU A 313 6.36 -7.89 12.01
N GLY A 314 6.18 -8.91 12.85
CA GLY A 314 6.61 -8.94 14.25
C GLY A 314 5.57 -8.37 15.21
N GLU A 315 5.84 -8.51 16.50
CA GLU A 315 5.04 -7.87 17.55
C GLU A 315 5.20 -6.35 17.49
N GLU A 316 4.11 -5.64 17.76
CA GLU A 316 4.15 -4.19 17.92
C GLU A 316 4.98 -3.84 19.16
N LYS A 317 6.03 -3.05 18.96
CA LYS A 317 6.94 -2.68 20.05
C LYS A 317 6.47 -1.37 20.68
N PRO A 318 6.53 -1.24 22.01
CA PRO A 318 6.28 0.04 22.67
C PRO A 318 7.15 1.15 22.07
N ILE A 319 6.57 2.34 21.89
CA ILE A 319 7.33 3.51 21.40
C ILE A 319 8.27 3.98 22.50
N THR A 320 9.56 3.66 22.36
CA THR A 320 10.66 4.05 23.25
C THR A 320 11.70 4.90 22.50
N GLN A 321 12.76 5.32 23.20
CA GLN A 321 13.92 5.91 22.55
C GLN A 321 14.50 4.92 21.50
N TYR A 322 14.72 5.39 20.27
CA TYR A 322 15.19 4.60 19.11
C TYR A 322 14.21 3.57 18.53
N TRP A 323 12.91 3.79 18.71
CA TRP A 323 11.86 2.96 18.13
C TRP A 323 11.72 3.14 16.60
N LYS A 324 11.23 2.08 15.93
CA LYS A 324 10.74 2.11 14.55
C LYS A 324 9.47 1.25 14.44
N PRO A 325 8.60 1.50 13.44
CA PRO A 325 7.41 0.68 13.22
C PRO A 325 7.84 -0.75 12.93
N ARG A 326 6.97 -1.71 13.27
CA ARG A 326 7.18 -3.10 12.86
C ARG A 326 7.12 -3.24 11.33
N GLY A 327 7.49 -4.41 10.82
CA GLY A 327 7.47 -4.71 9.39
C GLY A 327 8.80 -4.54 8.65
N HIS A 328 8.77 -4.95 7.38
CA HIS A 328 9.91 -4.94 6.48
C HIS A 328 10.23 -3.52 5.98
N ASN A 329 11.50 -3.12 6.00
CA ASN A 329 11.99 -1.83 5.47
C ASN A 329 11.31 -0.56 6.01
N THR A 330 10.71 -0.60 7.19
CA THR A 330 9.99 0.52 7.81
C THR A 330 10.87 1.36 8.73
N ASN A 331 10.60 2.67 8.75
CA ASN A 331 11.32 3.70 9.51
C ASN A 331 10.38 4.84 9.93
N VAL A 332 10.89 5.70 10.81
CA VAL A 332 10.24 6.93 11.25
C VAL A 332 11.01 8.12 10.68
N GLY A 333 10.31 9.02 9.99
CA GLY A 333 10.81 10.34 9.63
C GLY A 333 10.45 11.40 10.68
N ASP A 334 10.08 12.59 10.25
CA ASP A 334 9.71 13.67 11.16
C ASP A 334 8.51 13.28 12.05
N CYS A 335 8.58 13.68 13.32
CA CYS A 335 7.52 13.48 14.32
C CYS A 335 6.78 14.79 14.57
N MET A 336 5.45 14.71 14.66
CA MET A 336 4.53 15.84 14.75
C MET A 336 3.60 15.61 15.95
N PRO A 337 4.06 15.94 17.19
CA PRO A 337 3.27 15.74 18.39
C PRO A 337 2.12 16.74 18.48
N PHE A 338 0.98 16.29 19.00
CA PHE A 338 -0.21 17.10 19.24
C PHE A 338 -0.89 16.64 20.54
N TYR A 339 -1.30 17.57 21.39
CA TYR A 339 -2.01 17.25 22.63
C TYR A 339 -3.40 17.88 22.63
N HIS A 340 -4.41 17.07 22.96
CA HIS A 340 -5.78 17.54 23.09
C HIS A 340 -6.55 16.68 24.07
N ASP A 341 -7.29 17.34 24.98
CA ASP A 341 -8.25 16.71 25.88
C ASP A 341 -7.73 15.46 26.63
N GLY A 342 -6.55 15.56 27.24
CA GLY A 342 -5.95 14.45 27.99
C GLY A 342 -5.19 13.42 27.15
N ILE A 343 -5.21 13.54 25.81
CA ILE A 343 -4.60 12.58 24.90
C ILE A 343 -3.43 13.23 24.16
N PHE A 344 -2.27 12.59 24.22
CA PHE A 344 -1.13 12.86 23.34
C PHE A 344 -1.28 12.04 22.07
N HIS A 345 -1.25 12.72 20.92
CA HIS A 345 -1.16 12.13 19.59
C HIS A 345 0.25 12.33 19.07
N LEU A 346 0.90 11.25 18.65
CA LEU A 346 2.14 11.26 17.91
C LEU A 346 1.82 10.91 16.46
N PHE A 347 1.74 11.94 15.61
CA PHE A 347 1.80 11.73 14.16
C PHE A 347 3.26 11.64 13.75
N TYR A 348 3.59 10.80 12.77
CA TYR A 348 4.96 10.73 12.25
C TYR A 348 4.95 10.35 10.78
N LEU A 349 6.01 10.72 10.07
CA LEU A 349 6.22 10.27 8.71
C LEU A 349 6.59 8.79 8.71
N PHE A 350 5.69 7.94 8.24
CA PHE A 350 6.01 6.56 7.91
C PHE A 350 6.87 6.54 6.66
N ASP A 351 8.08 6.00 6.79
CA ASP A 351 9.07 5.94 5.72
C ASP A 351 9.43 4.49 5.43
N ARG A 352 9.37 4.13 4.16
CA ARG A 352 9.83 2.83 3.65
C ARG A 352 11.06 3.03 2.79
N ARG A 353 12.09 2.19 3.00
CA ARG A 353 13.38 2.23 2.26
C ARG A 353 14.21 3.50 2.48
N HIS A 354 14.06 4.20 3.61
CA HIS A 354 14.90 5.36 3.99
C HIS A 354 14.91 6.45 2.91
N HIS A 355 13.75 7.06 2.65
CA HIS A 355 13.54 8.12 1.66
C HIS A 355 13.74 7.72 0.19
N ARG A 356 13.98 6.45 -0.13
CA ARG A 356 14.27 6.02 -1.52
C ARG A 356 13.02 5.74 -2.36
N SER A 357 11.86 5.56 -1.73
CA SER A 357 10.61 5.30 -2.45
C SER A 357 10.15 6.49 -3.29
N LYS A 358 9.30 6.19 -4.28
CA LYS A 358 8.78 7.13 -5.28
C LYS A 358 9.88 8.01 -5.87
N TRP A 359 10.87 7.40 -6.53
CA TRP A 359 12.04 8.07 -7.14
C TRP A 359 12.87 8.97 -6.19
N GLY A 360 12.93 8.62 -4.91
CA GLY A 360 13.67 9.40 -3.92
C GLY A 360 12.89 10.59 -3.34
N TYR A 361 11.59 10.71 -3.61
CA TYR A 361 10.73 11.69 -2.97
C TYR A 361 10.30 11.27 -1.55
N GLY A 362 10.56 10.01 -1.18
CA GLY A 362 10.37 9.43 0.15
C GLY A 362 9.02 8.75 0.34
N ALA A 363 8.00 9.16 -0.42
CA ALA A 363 6.66 8.58 -0.34
C ALA A 363 6.10 8.50 1.09
N HIS A 364 6.34 9.54 1.88
CA HIS A 364 5.92 9.54 3.28
C HIS A 364 4.41 9.60 3.39
N GLN A 365 3.91 8.99 4.45
CA GLN A 365 2.52 9.01 4.87
C GLN A 365 2.48 9.41 6.36
N TRP A 366 1.39 10.01 6.83
CA TRP A 366 1.25 10.24 8.27
C TRP A 366 0.72 8.98 8.94
N ALA A 367 1.56 8.32 9.72
CA ALA A 367 1.16 7.32 10.68
C ALA A 367 0.87 7.95 12.04
N HIS A 368 0.16 7.23 12.91
CA HIS A 368 -0.40 7.77 14.14
C HIS A 368 -0.36 6.78 15.29
N ALA A 369 0.07 7.25 16.46
CA ALA A 369 -0.13 6.59 17.74
C ALA A 369 -0.65 7.60 18.77
N SER A 370 -1.38 7.14 19.79
CA SER A 370 -1.81 7.99 20.90
C SER A 370 -1.52 7.39 22.27
N SER A 371 -1.41 8.25 23.28
CA SER A 371 -1.12 7.87 24.66
C SER A 371 -1.75 8.87 25.63
N THR A 372 -2.09 8.41 26.84
CA THR A 372 -2.54 9.26 27.95
C THR A 372 -1.46 9.51 28.99
N ASP A 373 -0.33 8.78 28.92
CA ASP A 373 0.75 8.80 29.91
C ASP A 373 2.15 8.90 29.29
N LEU A 374 2.26 8.97 27.96
CA LEU A 374 3.50 8.95 27.17
C LEU A 374 4.35 7.67 27.33
N ILE A 375 3.81 6.64 27.98
CA ILE A 375 4.46 5.35 28.24
C ILE A 375 3.75 4.26 27.45
N ASN A 376 2.43 4.18 27.58
CA ASN A 376 1.58 3.20 26.92
C ASN A 376 0.96 3.82 25.67
N TRP A 377 1.27 3.24 24.52
CA TRP A 377 0.87 3.76 23.21
C TRP A 377 -0.14 2.85 22.53
N THR A 378 -1.17 3.44 21.95
CA THR A 378 -2.13 2.79 21.05
C THR A 378 -1.80 3.19 19.62
N HIS A 379 -1.49 2.22 18.76
CA HIS A 379 -1.26 2.46 17.34
C HIS A 379 -2.59 2.55 16.59
N HIS A 380 -2.66 3.49 15.65
CA HIS A 380 -3.84 3.75 14.83
C HIS A 380 -3.53 3.47 13.35
N PRO A 381 -4.56 3.36 12.49
CA PRO A 381 -4.38 3.38 11.05
C PRO A 381 -3.59 4.62 10.58
N LEU A 382 -3.11 4.59 9.33
CA LEU A 382 -2.53 5.78 8.70
C LEU A 382 -3.54 6.94 8.78
N ALA A 383 -3.11 8.05 9.38
CA ALA A 383 -3.93 9.25 9.49
C ALA A 383 -4.09 9.92 8.12
N ILE A 384 -3.01 10.08 7.37
CA ILE A 384 -3.02 10.70 6.02
C ILE A 384 -2.16 9.85 5.08
N PRO A 385 -2.77 8.90 4.34
CA PRO A 385 -2.07 8.10 3.35
C PRO A 385 -1.83 8.88 2.05
N ILE A 386 -0.92 8.39 1.20
CA ILE A 386 -0.87 8.79 -0.21
C ILE A 386 -2.04 8.08 -0.92
N THR A 387 -2.86 8.84 -1.63
CA THR A 387 -4.04 8.31 -2.33
C THR A 387 -4.10 8.74 -3.79
N GLU A 388 -3.22 9.67 -4.21
CA GLU A 388 -3.23 10.24 -5.55
C GLU A 388 -1.85 10.15 -6.21
N GLU A 389 -1.81 10.04 -7.55
CA GLU A 389 -0.57 9.88 -8.32
C GLU A 389 0.41 11.05 -8.12
N PHE A 390 -0.12 12.28 -8.05
CA PHE A 390 0.64 13.53 -7.89
C PHE A 390 1.24 13.69 -6.49
N GLU A 391 0.79 12.93 -5.49
CA GLU A 391 1.31 13.00 -4.12
C GLU A 391 2.65 12.25 -4.04
N GLY A 392 3.74 12.96 -4.33
CA GLY A 392 5.13 12.51 -4.19
C GLY A 392 5.51 12.14 -2.77
N SER A 393 5.00 12.90 -1.80
CA SER A 393 5.20 12.67 -0.37
C SER A 393 4.21 13.50 0.42
N ILE A 394 3.58 12.91 1.44
CA ILE A 394 2.83 13.65 2.47
C ILE A 394 3.85 14.05 3.53
N CYS A 395 4.31 15.29 3.46
CA CYS A 395 5.38 15.83 4.29
C CYS A 395 4.88 16.35 5.64
N THR A 396 5.82 16.79 6.46
CA THR A 396 5.63 17.31 7.81
C THR A 396 4.62 18.45 7.86
N GLY A 397 3.96 18.60 9.00
CA GLY A 397 2.98 19.64 9.25
C GLY A 397 2.54 19.67 10.71
N SER A 398 1.30 20.07 10.96
CA SER A 398 0.75 20.22 12.32
C SER A 398 -0.75 20.01 12.36
N VAL A 399 -1.24 19.68 13.56
CA VAL A 399 -2.66 19.54 13.85
C VAL A 399 -3.11 20.63 14.83
N ILE A 400 -4.29 21.19 14.60
CA ILE A 400 -4.97 22.08 15.55
C ILE A 400 -6.42 21.64 15.73
N PHE A 401 -6.91 21.67 16.97
CA PHE A 401 -8.32 21.40 17.26
C PHE A 401 -9.11 22.70 17.40
N HIS A 402 -10.28 22.78 16.75
CA HIS A 402 -11.22 23.86 16.94
C HIS A 402 -12.66 23.41 16.73
N GLN A 403 -13.54 23.79 17.67
CA GLN A 403 -15.00 23.57 17.57
C GLN A 403 -15.40 22.12 17.21
N GLY A 404 -14.76 21.13 17.84
CA GLY A 404 -15.09 19.71 17.61
C GLY A 404 -14.44 19.08 16.39
N VAL A 405 -13.53 19.80 15.72
CA VAL A 405 -12.86 19.33 14.50
C VAL A 405 -11.34 19.46 14.65
N TYR A 406 -10.62 18.41 14.27
CA TYR A 406 -9.17 18.40 14.12
C TYR A 406 -8.83 18.83 12.69
N TYR A 407 -7.93 19.80 12.54
CA TYR A 407 -7.44 20.31 11.27
C TYR A 407 -5.95 19.96 11.14
N ALA A 408 -5.61 19.09 10.20
CA ALA A 408 -4.24 18.72 9.87
C ALA A 408 -3.77 19.52 8.64
N PHE A 409 -2.88 20.46 8.86
CA PHE A 409 -2.18 21.15 7.77
C PHE A 409 -0.87 20.41 7.50
N TYR A 410 -0.60 20.11 6.24
CA TYR A 410 0.57 19.34 5.85
C TYR A 410 1.12 19.81 4.51
N ALA A 411 2.42 19.61 4.30
CA ALA A 411 3.00 19.86 3.00
C ALA A 411 2.76 18.65 2.06
N THR A 412 2.38 18.91 0.82
CA THR A 412 2.32 17.90 -0.25
C THR A 412 3.45 18.20 -1.22
N ARG A 413 4.37 17.25 -1.38
CA ARG A 413 5.41 17.35 -2.41
C ARG A 413 4.92 16.68 -3.68
N GLU A 414 4.86 17.43 -4.77
CA GLU A 414 4.51 16.93 -6.10
C GLU A 414 5.77 16.72 -6.94
N PRO A 415 6.01 15.51 -7.49
CA PRO A 415 7.22 15.20 -8.26
C PRO A 415 7.43 16.16 -9.43
N ASN A 416 8.61 16.77 -9.52
CA ASN A 416 9.00 17.71 -10.57
C ASN A 416 8.17 19.00 -10.67
N VAL A 417 7.28 19.28 -9.71
CA VAL A 417 6.44 20.49 -9.73
C VAL A 417 6.76 21.41 -8.55
N GLY A 418 6.68 20.92 -7.30
CA GLY A 418 6.92 21.75 -6.12
C GLY A 418 6.35 21.19 -4.82
N GLU A 419 6.33 22.02 -3.79
CA GLU A 419 5.75 21.76 -2.49
C GLU A 419 4.59 22.74 -2.25
N TYR A 420 3.50 22.20 -1.71
CA TYR A 420 2.23 22.90 -1.50
C TYR A 420 1.70 22.64 -0.11
N ILE A 421 0.83 23.51 0.40
CA ILE A 421 0.14 23.26 1.67
C ILE A 421 -1.24 22.68 1.38
N SER A 422 -1.54 21.55 2.03
CA SER A 422 -2.80 20.84 1.96
C SER A 422 -3.47 20.77 3.34
N LEU A 423 -4.75 20.44 3.34
CA LEU A 423 -5.56 20.32 4.55
C LEU A 423 -6.32 18.99 4.57
N ALA A 424 -6.36 18.36 5.74
CA ALA A 424 -7.28 17.27 6.05
C ALA A 424 -7.99 17.55 7.37
N THR A 425 -9.21 17.03 7.53
CA THR A 425 -10.01 17.20 8.75
C THR A 425 -10.44 15.86 9.34
N SER A 426 -10.61 15.83 10.65
CA SER A 426 -11.08 14.67 11.39
C SER A 426 -12.03 15.09 12.50
N LEU A 427 -12.99 14.21 12.83
CA LEU A 427 -13.91 14.37 13.98
C LEU A 427 -13.46 13.56 15.19
N ASP A 428 -12.62 12.54 15.01
CA ASP A 428 -12.15 11.63 16.06
C ASP A 428 -10.65 11.79 16.37
N GLY A 429 -9.93 12.60 15.59
CA GLY A 429 -8.49 12.79 15.71
C GLY A 429 -7.65 11.58 15.27
N ILE A 430 -8.29 10.60 14.60
CA ILE A 430 -7.69 9.35 14.13
C ILE A 430 -7.85 9.25 12.61
N ASN A 431 -9.09 9.30 12.11
CA ASN A 431 -9.42 9.16 10.70
C ASN A 431 -9.51 10.55 10.05
N PHE A 432 -8.52 10.92 9.23
CA PHE A 432 -8.51 12.20 8.54
C PHE A 432 -8.99 12.08 7.09
N LYS A 433 -9.84 13.01 6.69
CA LYS A 433 -10.32 13.18 5.32
C LYS A 433 -9.66 14.39 4.69
N LYS A 434 -8.95 14.20 3.58
CA LYS A 434 -8.39 15.28 2.76
C LYS A 434 -9.51 16.20 2.26
N THR A 435 -9.33 17.51 2.39
CA THR A 435 -10.33 18.48 1.91
C THR A 435 -10.26 18.65 0.40
N THR A 436 -11.35 19.17 -0.19
CA THR A 436 -11.37 19.60 -1.60
C THR A 436 -11.73 21.08 -1.64
N PRO A 437 -10.93 21.94 -2.30
CA PRO A 437 -9.72 21.61 -3.07
C PRO A 437 -8.51 21.28 -2.18
N ASN A 438 -7.63 20.42 -2.69
CA ASN A 438 -6.24 20.27 -2.25
C ASN A 438 -5.35 20.29 -3.51
N PRO A 439 -4.15 20.89 -3.46
CA PRO A 439 -3.60 21.65 -2.34
C PRO A 439 -4.40 22.93 -2.02
N LEU A 440 -4.35 23.36 -0.75
CA LEU A 440 -5.02 24.54 -0.23
C LEU A 440 -4.27 25.84 -0.55
N ALA A 441 -2.93 25.81 -0.54
CA ALA A 441 -2.09 26.96 -0.82
C ALA A 441 -0.80 26.58 -1.56
N SER A 442 -0.34 27.52 -2.39
CA SER A 442 0.89 27.41 -3.19
C SER A 442 1.82 28.57 -2.82
N PRO A 443 3.14 28.41 -3.02
CA PRO A 443 4.05 29.53 -2.89
C PRO A 443 3.75 30.60 -3.95
N GLU A 444 3.54 31.84 -3.51
CA GLU A 444 3.45 33.02 -4.38
C GLU A 444 4.82 33.71 -4.46
N PRO A 445 5.11 34.49 -5.53
CA PRO A 445 6.29 35.33 -5.57
C PRO A 445 6.42 36.18 -4.29
N PRO A 446 7.62 36.30 -3.69
CA PRO A 446 8.93 35.90 -4.21
C PRO A 446 9.41 34.49 -3.77
N TYR A 447 8.51 33.58 -3.37
CA TYR A 447 8.90 32.28 -2.81
C TYR A 447 9.07 31.19 -3.87
N ARG A 448 10.08 30.32 -3.68
CA ARG A 448 10.37 29.18 -4.55
C ARG A 448 9.37 28.06 -4.35
N LYS A 449 9.04 27.37 -5.45
CA LYS A 449 8.16 26.20 -5.43
C LYS A 449 8.72 24.99 -4.69
N GLY A 450 10.03 24.76 -4.69
CA GLY A 450 10.64 23.55 -4.13
C GLY A 450 10.93 23.57 -2.62
N HIS A 451 10.74 24.72 -1.97
CA HIS A 451 11.03 24.92 -0.56
C HIS A 451 9.88 25.73 0.04
N TYR A 452 8.74 25.06 0.24
CA TYR A 452 7.51 25.66 0.77
C TYR A 452 6.71 24.59 1.54
N ARG A 453 7.03 24.43 2.83
CA ARG A 453 6.67 23.22 3.57
C ARG A 453 6.59 23.41 5.09
N ASP A 454 6.29 22.32 5.77
CA ASP A 454 6.27 22.16 7.22
C ASP A 454 5.34 23.18 7.91
N PRO A 455 4.04 23.23 7.54
CA PRO A 455 3.10 24.20 8.08
C PRO A 455 2.84 23.98 9.58
N TYR A 456 2.94 25.05 10.37
CA TYR A 456 2.61 25.06 11.79
C TYR A 456 1.41 25.96 12.09
N ALA A 457 0.28 25.37 12.48
CA ALA A 457 -0.96 26.07 12.80
C ALA A 457 -1.06 26.36 14.30
N PHE A 458 -1.42 27.60 14.65
CA PHE A 458 -1.72 27.96 16.03
C PHE A 458 -2.78 29.06 16.10
N ARG A 459 -3.37 29.25 17.28
CA ARG A 459 -4.33 30.30 17.56
C ARG A 459 -3.72 31.27 18.57
N ASP A 460 -3.77 32.57 18.28
CA ASP A 460 -3.29 33.58 19.20
C ASP A 460 -4.32 33.91 20.30
N GLU A 461 -3.91 34.77 21.24
CA GLU A 461 -4.74 35.21 22.36
C GLU A 461 -5.98 36.02 21.93
N GLN A 462 -5.93 36.66 20.76
CA GLN A 462 -7.07 37.40 20.17
C GLN A 462 -8.03 36.47 19.43
N GLY A 463 -7.72 35.18 19.38
CA GLY A 463 -8.52 34.15 18.75
C GLY A 463 -8.31 34.03 17.24
N ILE A 464 -7.29 34.67 16.67
CA ILE A 464 -6.94 34.60 15.24
C ILE A 464 -6.09 33.35 15.01
N PHE A 465 -6.37 32.66 13.91
CA PHE A 465 -5.58 31.52 13.45
C PHE A 465 -4.42 31.98 12.57
N HIS A 466 -3.25 31.42 12.83
CA HIS A 466 -2.02 31.66 12.09
C HIS A 466 -1.50 30.35 11.53
N LEU A 467 -0.96 30.42 10.31
CA LEU A 467 -0.22 29.32 9.71
C LEU A 467 1.20 29.79 9.38
N LEU A 468 2.18 29.18 10.04
CA LEU A 468 3.59 29.40 9.74
C LEU A 468 4.01 28.43 8.65
N VAL A 469 4.67 28.91 7.60
CA VAL A 469 5.22 28.04 6.55
C VAL A 469 6.70 28.33 6.37
N THR A 470 7.51 27.26 6.32
CA THR A 470 8.93 27.37 6.00
C THR A 470 9.07 27.56 4.49
N ALA A 471 9.68 28.68 4.08
CA ALA A 471 9.80 29.04 2.68
C ALA A 471 11.21 29.56 2.33
N GLU A 472 11.62 29.40 1.06
CA GLU A 472 12.83 30.01 0.51
C GLU A 472 12.48 31.08 -0.54
N LEU A 473 13.24 32.18 -0.59
CA LEU A 473 13.13 33.22 -1.62
C LEU A 473 13.77 32.77 -2.94
N GLU A 474 13.18 33.17 -4.07
CA GLU A 474 13.76 32.94 -5.41
C GLU A 474 15.10 33.65 -5.59
N LEU A 475 15.26 34.84 -5.01
CA LEU A 475 16.48 35.63 -5.01
C LEU A 475 16.86 35.97 -3.56
N PRO A 476 17.84 35.25 -2.97
CA PRO A 476 18.19 35.40 -1.55
C PRO A 476 18.73 36.80 -1.17
N ASP A 477 19.25 37.53 -2.16
CA ASP A 477 20.02 38.77 -1.95
C ASP A 477 19.16 40.06 -1.98
N LEU A 478 17.84 39.96 -2.11
CA LEU A 478 16.93 41.11 -2.15
C LEU A 478 16.19 41.39 -0.82
N ALA A 479 16.62 40.78 0.30
CA ALA A 479 15.93 40.84 1.60
C ALA A 479 16.68 41.60 2.72
#